data_AF-A0A661F304-F1
#
_entry.id   AF-A0A661F304-F1
#
_cell.length_a   1.000
_cell.length_b   1.000
_cell.length_c   1.000
_cell.angle_alpha   90.00
_cell.angle_beta   90.00
_cell.angle_gamma   90.00
#
_symmetry.space_group_name_H-M   'P 1'
#
loop_
_entity.id
_entity.type
_entity.pdbx_description
1 polymer ?
#
loop_
_entity_poly.entity_id
_entity_poly.type
_entity_poly.pdbx_seq_one_letter_code
_entity_poly.pdbx_strand_id
1 'polypeptide(L)'
;MLAKGHHFPNVTLVGILDIDHGLFSYDFRASEKMAQMIVQVAGRAGREEKLGRVLLQTHHPEHPLLNSLIHQGYGTFAREALLERSAAQLPPITHQALMRCEATSQSSPAQFLKLVAALAEELAIKKVEVLGPVPAPMERRAGRYRYQLLLQSHEREPLHTLLDQLIPEITKLRESRQVRWSLDVDPVDLY
;
A
#
# COMPACT_ATOMS: atom_id res chain seq x y z
N MET A 1 -8.29 4.69 11.76
CA MET A 1 -7.66 5.30 12.96
C MET A 1 -8.68 6.12 13.71
N LEU A 2 -8.73 5.99 15.05
CA LEU A 2 -9.54 6.91 15.87
C LEU A 2 -8.88 8.28 15.83
N ALA A 3 -9.64 9.34 15.57
CA ALA A 3 -9.10 10.69 15.51
C ALA A 3 -8.44 11.08 16.86
N LYS A 4 -7.28 11.76 16.81
CA LYS A 4 -6.69 12.41 17.99
C LYS A 4 -7.75 13.35 18.59
N GLY A 5 -7.99 13.28 19.90
CA GLY A 5 -8.97 14.14 20.59
C GLY A 5 -10.33 13.49 20.90
N HIS A 6 -10.72 12.39 20.25
CA HIS A 6 -11.90 11.64 20.67
C HIS A 6 -11.52 10.68 21.80
N HIS A 7 -11.82 11.07 23.04
CA HIS A 7 -11.58 10.28 24.24
C HIS A 7 -12.89 9.62 24.70
N PHE A 8 -12.84 8.35 25.10
CA PHE A 8 -14.00 7.60 25.58
C PHE A 8 -13.74 7.13 27.03
N PRO A 9 -14.09 7.94 28.04
CA PRO A 9 -13.65 7.72 29.43
C PRO A 9 -14.20 6.46 30.10
N ASN A 10 -15.23 5.84 29.52
CA ASN A 10 -15.86 4.63 30.05
C ASN A 10 -15.51 3.36 29.26
N VAL A 11 -14.64 3.46 28.24
CA VAL A 11 -14.21 2.29 27.47
C VAL A 11 -13.07 1.60 28.21
N THR A 12 -13.38 0.46 28.84
CA THR A 12 -12.44 -0.37 29.60
C THR A 12 -12.08 -1.68 28.90
N LEU A 13 -12.75 -2.01 27.80
CA LEU A 13 -12.46 -3.18 26.98
C LEU A 13 -12.50 -2.79 25.51
N VAL A 14 -11.46 -3.17 24.77
CA VAL A 14 -11.45 -3.07 23.31
C VAL A 14 -11.10 -4.43 22.72
N GLY A 15 -11.96 -4.93 21.85
CA GLY A 15 -11.66 -6.08 20.99
C GLY A 15 -11.18 -5.58 19.63
N ILE A 16 -10.00 -6.04 19.20
CA ILE A 16 -9.54 -5.92 17.82
C ILE A 16 -9.74 -7.28 17.18
N LEU A 17 -10.74 -7.35 16.31
CA LEU A 17 -11.13 -8.57 15.64
C LEU A 17 -10.34 -8.74 14.35
N ASP A 18 -10.01 -10.00 14.04
CA ASP A 18 -9.41 -10.42 12.78
C ASP A 18 -8.17 -9.59 12.37
N ILE A 19 -7.13 -9.62 13.22
CA ILE A 19 -5.86 -8.97 12.89
C ILE A 19 -5.06 -9.73 11.82
N ASP A 20 -5.52 -10.91 11.41
CA ASP A 20 -4.87 -11.73 10.39
C ASP A 20 -4.84 -11.00 9.04
N HIS A 21 -5.86 -10.18 8.75
CA HIS A 21 -5.84 -9.27 7.60
C HIS A 21 -4.67 -8.29 7.60
N GLY A 22 -4.16 -7.91 8.78
CA GLY A 22 -2.97 -7.06 8.90
C GLY A 22 -1.67 -7.82 8.62
N LEU A 23 -1.61 -9.10 8.99
CA LEU A 23 -0.44 -9.96 8.85
C LEU A 23 -0.29 -10.52 7.43
N PHE A 24 -1.39 -10.90 6.80
CA PHE A 24 -1.41 -11.63 5.51
C PHE A 24 -2.06 -10.82 4.39
N SER A 25 -1.93 -9.49 4.44
CA SER A 25 -2.46 -8.62 3.39
C SER A 25 -1.62 -8.67 2.12
N TYR A 26 -2.25 -8.42 0.98
CA TYR A 26 -1.54 -8.05 -0.25
C TYR A 26 -0.94 -6.62 -0.16
N ASP A 27 -1.43 -5.80 0.76
CA ASP A 27 -0.85 -4.49 1.07
C ASP A 27 0.30 -4.67 2.07
N PHE A 28 1.54 -4.49 1.60
CA PHE A 28 2.73 -4.59 2.44
C PHE A 28 2.79 -3.57 3.59
N ARG A 29 1.92 -2.55 3.58
CA ARG A 29 1.77 -1.57 4.67
C ARG A 29 0.71 -1.99 5.70
N ALA A 30 -0.05 -3.04 5.46
CA ALA A 30 -1.12 -3.49 6.36
C ALA A 30 -0.60 -3.88 7.74
N SER A 31 0.55 -4.55 7.82
CA SER A 31 1.17 -4.94 9.08
C SER A 31 1.53 -3.73 9.95
N GLU A 32 2.04 -2.67 9.32
CA GLU A 32 2.31 -1.39 10.00
C GLU A 32 1.02 -0.70 10.44
N LYS A 33 0.00 -0.62 9.58
CA LYS A 33 -1.32 -0.04 9.92
C LYS A 33 -1.94 -0.78 11.11
N MET A 34 -1.85 -2.12 11.13
CA MET A 34 -2.28 -2.97 12.23
C MET A 34 -1.52 -2.64 13.52
N ALA A 35 -0.19 -2.59 13.46
CA ALA A 35 0.62 -2.27 14.64
C ALA A 35 0.31 -0.88 15.23
N GLN A 36 0.16 0.13 14.36
CA GLN A 36 -0.24 1.47 14.78
C GLN A 36 -1.62 1.49 15.43
N MET A 37 -2.57 0.73 14.90
CA MET A 37 -3.91 0.58 15.47
C MET A 37 -3.86 -0.07 16.86
N ILE A 38 -3.12 -1.18 17.02
CA ILE A 38 -2.95 -1.88 18.30
C ILE A 38 -2.36 -0.94 19.35
N VAL A 39 -1.25 -0.25 19.01
CA VAL A 39 -0.59 0.70 19.92
C VAL A 39 -1.51 1.86 20.28
N GLN A 40 -2.25 2.40 19.30
CA GLN A 40 -3.19 3.49 19.52
C GLN A 40 -4.31 3.09 20.50
N VAL A 41 -4.88 1.90 20.31
CA VAL A 41 -5.99 1.38 21.12
C VAL A 41 -5.51 1.02 22.52
N ALA A 42 -4.41 0.28 22.64
CA ALA A 42 -3.80 -0.09 23.93
C ALA A 42 -3.44 1.14 24.75
N GLY A 43 -2.84 2.13 24.11
CA GLY A 43 -2.50 3.40 24.75
C GLY A 43 -3.70 4.25 25.14
N ARG A 44 -4.93 3.96 24.71
CA ARG A 44 -6.14 4.70 25.09
C ARG A 44 -6.98 3.98 26.14
N ALA A 45 -7.05 2.65 26.07
CA ALA A 45 -7.74 1.85 27.08
C ALA A 45 -7.08 1.98 28.47
N GLY A 46 -5.75 2.17 28.52
CA GLY A 46 -5.00 2.25 29.78
C GLY A 46 -4.68 3.67 30.31
N ARG A 47 -5.34 4.74 29.82
CA ARG A 47 -5.00 6.13 30.19
C ARG A 47 -5.68 6.67 31.45
N GLU A 48 -6.78 6.06 31.85
CA GLU A 48 -7.61 6.53 32.96
C GLU A 48 -7.33 5.71 34.22
N GLU A 49 -7.90 6.12 35.37
CA GLU A 49 -7.81 5.35 36.63
C GLU A 49 -8.33 3.90 36.49
N LYS A 50 -9.16 3.64 35.48
CA LYS A 50 -9.73 2.32 35.19
C LYS A 50 -8.75 1.50 34.33
N LEU A 51 -8.42 0.30 34.79
CA LEU A 51 -7.66 -0.69 34.03
C LEU A 51 -8.39 -1.06 32.73
N GLY A 52 -7.82 -0.67 31.60
CA GLY A 52 -8.28 -1.09 30.28
C GLY A 52 -7.71 -2.43 29.85
N ARG A 53 -8.51 -3.23 29.15
CA ARG A 53 -8.09 -4.48 28.51
C ARG A 53 -8.21 -4.37 27.00
N VAL A 54 -7.21 -4.88 26.29
CA VAL A 54 -7.27 -5.06 24.83
C VAL A 54 -7.22 -6.55 24.54
N LEU A 55 -8.17 -7.04 23.76
CA LEU A 55 -8.22 -8.41 23.25
C LEU A 55 -7.91 -8.38 21.77
N LEU A 56 -6.99 -9.24 21.33
CA LEU A 56 -6.63 -9.42 19.94
C LEU A 56 -7.14 -10.79 19.49
N GLN A 57 -7.90 -10.83 18.40
CA GLN A 57 -8.33 -12.08 17.77
C GLN A 57 -7.47 -12.35 16.54
N THR A 58 -6.75 -13.46 16.55
CA THR A 58 -5.88 -13.94 15.46
C THR A 58 -5.90 -15.46 15.44
N HIS A 59 -5.77 -16.04 14.26
CA HIS A 59 -5.48 -17.46 14.10
C HIS A 59 -3.99 -17.80 14.31
N HIS A 60 -3.12 -16.78 14.40
CA HIS A 60 -1.67 -16.90 14.45
C HIS A 60 -1.04 -16.13 15.65
N PRO A 61 -1.39 -16.49 16.90
CA PRO A 61 -0.85 -15.82 18.08
C PRO A 61 0.69 -15.93 18.22
N GLU A 62 1.29 -16.94 17.61
CA GLU A 62 2.74 -17.16 17.57
C GLU A 62 3.49 -16.30 16.54
N HIS A 63 2.78 -15.51 15.72
CA HIS A 63 3.41 -14.75 14.63
C HIS A 63 4.55 -13.82 15.14
N PRO A 64 5.78 -13.89 14.58
CA PRO A 64 6.94 -13.18 15.10
C PRO A 64 6.74 -11.67 15.23
N LEU A 65 6.27 -11.00 14.18
CA LEU A 65 6.00 -9.55 14.22
C LEU A 65 4.95 -9.16 15.26
N LEU A 66 3.93 -10.00 15.48
CA LEU A 66 2.88 -9.75 16.47
C LEU A 66 3.47 -9.83 17.88
N ASN A 67 4.24 -10.89 18.16
CA ASN A 67 4.89 -11.07 19.45
C ASN A 67 5.95 -10.00 19.73
N SER A 68 6.71 -9.59 18.71
CA SER A 68 7.62 -8.45 18.80
C SER A 68 6.88 -7.16 19.20
N LEU A 69 5.76 -6.85 18.55
CA LEU A 69 4.95 -5.70 18.88
C LEU A 69 4.41 -5.75 20.32
N ILE A 70 3.86 -6.90 20.74
CA ILE A 70 3.23 -7.07 22.06
C ILE A 70 4.26 -7.02 23.19
N HIS A 71 5.40 -7.71 23.03
CA HIS A 71 6.36 -7.92 24.12
C HIS A 71 7.53 -6.92 24.11
N GLN A 72 7.90 -6.40 22.96
CA GLN A 72 9.07 -5.52 22.80
C GLN A 72 8.69 -4.09 22.36
N GLY A 73 7.43 -3.89 21.98
CA GLY A 73 6.88 -2.60 21.61
C GLY A 73 7.16 -2.18 20.16
N TYR A 74 6.57 -1.06 19.78
CA TYR A 74 6.54 -0.57 18.40
C TYR A 74 7.94 -0.33 17.79
N GLY A 75 8.90 0.13 18.60
CA GLY A 75 10.25 0.44 18.11
C GLY A 75 10.99 -0.79 17.59
N THR A 76 10.84 -1.94 18.25
CA THR A 76 11.44 -3.20 17.78
C THR A 76 10.70 -3.73 16.56
N PHE A 77 9.37 -3.79 16.63
CA PHE A 77 8.53 -4.15 15.49
C PHE A 77 8.88 -3.36 14.22
N ALA A 78 9.04 -2.03 14.33
CA ALA A 78 9.33 -1.18 13.18
C ALA A 78 10.69 -1.47 12.54
N ARG A 79 11.71 -1.85 13.34
CA ARG A 79 13.02 -2.26 12.81
C ARG A 79 12.93 -3.60 12.08
N GLU A 80 12.22 -4.57 12.64
CA GLU A 80 12.01 -5.88 12.02
C GLU A 80 11.23 -5.76 10.71
N ALA A 81 10.11 -5.03 10.72
CA ALA A 81 9.32 -4.77 9.52
C ALA A 81 10.13 -4.01 8.44
N LEU A 82 11.05 -3.13 8.83
CA LEU A 82 11.93 -2.45 7.89
C LEU A 82 12.94 -3.40 7.23
N LEU A 83 13.45 -4.39 7.98
CA LEU A 83 14.33 -5.42 7.43
C LEU A 83 13.60 -6.29 6.40
N GLU A 84 12.35 -6.69 6.69
CA GLU A 84 11.51 -7.42 5.73
C GLU A 84 11.27 -6.60 4.44
N ARG A 85 10.97 -5.30 4.58
CA ARG A 85 10.79 -4.40 3.43
C ARG A 85 12.08 -4.24 2.62
N SER A 86 13.22 -4.18 3.28
CA SER A 86 14.52 -4.13 2.60
C SER A 86 14.81 -5.40 1.82
N ALA A 87 14.51 -6.57 2.38
CA ALA A 87 14.66 -7.84 1.68
C ALA A 87 13.71 -7.95 0.48
N ALA A 88 12.50 -7.40 0.60
CA ALA A 88 11.48 -7.39 -0.45
C ALA A 88 11.62 -6.22 -1.45
N GLN A 89 12.60 -5.33 -1.28
CA GLN A 89 12.77 -4.11 -2.10
C GLN A 89 11.54 -3.21 -2.16
N LEU A 90 10.86 -3.04 -1.02
CA LEU A 90 9.65 -2.23 -0.88
C LEU A 90 9.96 -0.87 -0.23
N PRO A 91 9.10 0.15 -0.42
CA PRO A 91 9.24 1.43 0.26
C PRO A 91 9.38 1.26 1.78
N PRO A 92 10.28 2.01 2.45
CA PRO A 92 10.99 3.19 1.95
C PRO A 92 12.33 2.90 1.24
N ILE A 93 12.67 1.64 0.98
CA ILE A 93 13.95 1.24 0.37
C ILE A 93 13.97 1.48 -1.15
N THR A 94 12.78 1.50 -1.74
CA THR A 94 12.54 1.88 -3.13
C THR A 94 11.52 3.01 -3.22
N HIS A 95 11.52 3.68 -4.36
CA HIS A 95 10.58 4.69 -4.79
C HIS A 95 9.64 4.09 -5.82
N GLN A 96 8.37 4.45 -5.74
CA GLN A 96 7.32 3.85 -6.56
C GLN A 96 6.45 4.93 -7.20
N ALA A 97 6.01 4.69 -8.42
CA ALA A 97 4.94 5.44 -9.06
C ALA A 97 3.89 4.46 -9.61
N LEU A 98 2.66 4.61 -9.18
CA LEU A 98 1.56 3.72 -9.54
C LEU A 98 0.65 4.41 -10.56
N MET A 99 0.59 3.84 -11.75
CA MET A 99 -0.38 4.25 -12.75
C MET A 99 -1.64 3.39 -12.61
N ARG A 100 -2.77 4.04 -12.31
CA ARG A 100 -4.08 3.40 -12.22
C ARG A 100 -4.89 3.71 -13.46
N CYS A 101 -5.60 2.73 -13.99
CA CYS A 101 -6.41 2.87 -15.19
C CYS A 101 -7.76 2.18 -15.01
N GLU A 102 -8.85 2.84 -15.42
CA GLU A 102 -10.19 2.29 -15.37
C GLU A 102 -11.07 2.64 -16.58
N ALA A 103 -11.85 1.66 -17.05
CA ALA A 103 -12.81 1.84 -18.14
C ALA A 103 -14.03 0.92 -17.97
N THR A 104 -15.11 1.21 -18.68
CA THR A 104 -16.30 0.34 -18.74
C THR A 104 -16.05 -0.92 -19.59
N SER A 105 -15.17 -0.81 -20.59
CA SER A 105 -14.65 -1.95 -21.35
C SER A 105 -13.64 -2.74 -20.53
N GLN A 106 -13.76 -4.07 -20.54
CA GLN A 106 -12.88 -4.96 -19.77
C GLN A 106 -11.43 -4.96 -20.28
N SER A 107 -11.23 -4.90 -21.60
CA SER A 107 -9.90 -5.04 -22.20
C SER A 107 -9.14 -3.71 -22.30
N SER A 108 -9.84 -2.58 -22.40
CA SER A 108 -9.23 -1.28 -22.69
C SER A 108 -8.19 -0.82 -21.64
N PRO A 109 -8.41 -0.97 -20.31
CA PRO A 109 -7.43 -0.57 -19.32
C PRO A 109 -6.12 -1.36 -19.41
N ALA A 110 -6.24 -2.69 -19.57
CA ALA A 110 -5.09 -3.57 -19.70
C ALA A 110 -4.30 -3.30 -20.99
N GLN A 111 -5.00 -3.09 -22.12
CA GLN A 111 -4.36 -2.76 -23.40
C GLN A 111 -3.64 -1.41 -23.33
N PHE A 112 -4.29 -0.39 -22.77
CA PHE A 112 -3.67 0.92 -22.59
C PHE A 112 -2.39 0.82 -21.74
N LEU A 113 -2.43 0.15 -20.59
CA LEU A 113 -1.26 0.04 -19.73
C LEU A 113 -0.14 -0.83 -20.34
N LYS A 114 -0.46 -1.78 -21.23
CA LYS A 114 0.56 -2.49 -22.02
C LYS A 114 1.30 -1.55 -22.97
N LEU A 115 0.59 -0.62 -23.61
CA LEU A 115 1.23 0.41 -24.44
C LEU A 115 2.12 1.33 -23.60
N VAL A 116 1.64 1.72 -22.42
CA VAL A 116 2.44 2.53 -21.48
C VAL A 116 3.71 1.79 -21.04
N ALA A 117 3.61 0.50 -20.71
CA ALA A 117 4.76 -0.32 -20.34
C ALA A 117 5.78 -0.40 -21.49
N ALA A 118 5.32 -0.63 -22.71
CA ALA A 118 6.19 -0.67 -23.89
C ALA A 118 6.89 0.68 -24.14
N LEU A 119 6.19 1.81 -24.00
CA LEU A 119 6.81 3.14 -24.10
C LEU A 119 7.86 3.37 -23.00
N ALA A 120 7.58 2.92 -21.77
CA ALA A 120 8.53 3.03 -20.67
C ALA A 120 9.81 2.21 -20.93
N GLU A 121 9.65 1.01 -21.50
CA GLU A 121 10.76 0.16 -21.94
C GLU A 121 11.54 0.78 -23.11
N GLU A 122 10.86 1.42 -24.07
CA GLU A 122 11.49 2.09 -25.22
C GLU A 122 12.35 3.29 -24.81
N LEU A 123 11.89 4.08 -23.83
CA LEU A 123 12.67 5.16 -23.23
C LEU A 123 13.96 4.66 -22.54
N ALA A 124 13.98 3.36 -22.16
CA ALA A 124 15.16 2.65 -21.67
C ALA A 124 15.92 3.35 -20.52
N ILE A 125 15.20 4.08 -19.66
CA ILE A 125 15.79 4.70 -18.48
C ILE A 125 16.27 3.61 -17.52
N LYS A 126 17.57 3.55 -17.30
CA LYS A 126 18.19 2.54 -16.43
C LYS A 126 17.68 2.67 -15.00
N LYS A 127 17.69 1.55 -14.28
CA LYS A 127 17.32 1.45 -12.85
C LYS A 127 15.84 1.71 -12.56
N VAL A 128 14.96 1.68 -13.56
CA VAL A 128 13.51 1.68 -13.35
C VAL A 128 12.94 0.34 -13.78
N GLU A 129 12.26 -0.34 -12.86
CA GLU A 129 11.52 -1.57 -13.09
C GLU A 129 10.08 -1.24 -13.46
N VAL A 130 9.56 -1.95 -14.46
CA VAL A 130 8.17 -1.84 -14.91
C VAL A 130 7.46 -3.14 -14.53
N LEU A 131 6.50 -3.05 -13.61
CA LEU A 131 5.81 -4.20 -13.02
C LEU A 131 4.32 -4.17 -13.40
N GLY A 132 3.90 -5.18 -14.14
CA GLY A 132 2.53 -5.33 -14.65
C GLY A 132 2.43 -5.13 -16.17
N PRO A 133 1.26 -4.76 -16.70
CA PRO A 133 0.04 -4.41 -15.99
C PRO A 133 -0.66 -5.59 -15.33
N VAL A 134 -1.28 -5.35 -14.17
CA VAL A 134 -2.06 -6.34 -13.41
C VAL A 134 -3.45 -5.80 -13.06
N PRO A 135 -4.46 -6.65 -12.83
CA PRO A 135 -5.73 -6.21 -12.26
C PRO A 135 -5.50 -5.52 -10.91
N ALA A 136 -6.28 -4.49 -10.62
CA ALA A 136 -6.33 -3.95 -9.25
C ALA A 136 -6.94 -5.01 -8.30
N PRO A 137 -6.65 -4.98 -6.98
CA PRO A 137 -7.19 -5.96 -6.02
C PRO A 137 -8.72 -6.10 -6.06
N MET A 138 -9.41 -5.00 -6.37
CA MET A 138 -10.81 -5.02 -6.79
C MET A 138 -10.89 -4.69 -8.29
N GLU A 139 -10.85 -5.74 -9.11
CA GLU A 139 -10.81 -5.64 -10.57
C GLU A 139 -12.03 -4.92 -11.13
N ARG A 140 -13.23 -5.19 -10.60
CA ARG A 140 -14.47 -4.54 -11.04
C ARG A 140 -15.13 -3.78 -9.91
N ARG A 141 -15.31 -2.47 -10.10
CA ARG A 141 -16.02 -1.59 -9.16
C ARG A 141 -16.99 -0.69 -9.91
N ALA A 142 -18.25 -0.65 -9.49
CA ALA A 142 -19.28 0.22 -10.06
C ALA A 142 -19.35 0.15 -11.61
N GLY A 143 -19.25 -1.06 -12.17
CA GLY A 143 -19.32 -1.29 -13.62
C GLY A 143 -18.06 -0.94 -14.41
N ARG A 144 -16.95 -0.55 -13.75
CA ARG A 144 -15.66 -0.27 -14.40
C ARG A 144 -14.63 -1.34 -14.02
N TYR A 145 -13.79 -1.69 -14.98
CA TYR A 145 -12.63 -2.57 -14.83
C TYR A 145 -11.40 -1.74 -14.52
N ARG A 146 -10.63 -2.15 -13.51
CA ARG A 146 -9.48 -1.43 -12.94
C ARG A 146 -8.22 -2.26 -13.10
N TYR A 147 -7.21 -1.64 -13.71
CA TYR A 147 -5.87 -2.20 -13.87
C TYR A 147 -4.83 -1.20 -13.37
N GLN A 148 -3.64 -1.70 -13.08
CA GLN A 148 -2.54 -0.90 -12.59
C GLN A 148 -1.20 -1.35 -13.16
N LEU A 149 -0.29 -0.39 -13.27
CA LEU A 149 1.10 -0.56 -13.67
C LEU A 149 1.96 0.15 -12.62
N LEU A 150 2.93 -0.57 -12.05
CA LEU A 150 3.82 -0.05 -11.03
C LEU A 150 5.20 0.20 -11.65
N LEU A 151 5.72 1.41 -11.49
CA LEU A 151 7.08 1.78 -11.83
C LEU A 151 7.87 1.87 -10.52
N GLN A 152 9.03 1.21 -10.43
CA GLN A 152 9.81 1.13 -9.20
C GLN A 152 11.29 1.43 -9.46
N SER A 153 11.95 2.14 -8.56
CA SER A 153 13.39 2.38 -8.62
C SER A 153 13.99 2.48 -7.22
N HIS A 154 15.26 2.12 -7.07
CA HIS A 154 16.04 2.44 -5.86
C HIS A 154 16.41 3.92 -5.75
N GLU A 155 16.29 4.68 -6.85
CA GLU A 155 16.69 6.08 -6.94
C GLU A 155 15.50 6.93 -7.40
N ARG A 156 15.27 8.08 -6.76
CA ARG A 156 14.18 9.00 -7.17
C ARG A 156 14.42 9.58 -8.57
N GLU A 157 15.66 9.96 -8.86
CA GLU A 157 16.01 10.68 -10.08
C GLU A 157 15.70 9.90 -11.37
N PRO A 158 16.07 8.62 -11.54
CA PRO A 158 15.69 7.84 -12.71
C PRO A 158 14.18 7.68 -12.87
N LEU A 159 13.45 7.46 -11.76
CA LEU A 159 12.00 7.34 -11.79
C LEU A 159 11.35 8.63 -12.29
N HIS A 160 11.75 9.79 -11.75
CA HIS A 160 11.24 11.09 -12.19
C HIS A 160 11.62 11.40 -13.65
N THR A 161 12.86 11.09 -14.05
CA THR A 161 13.32 11.25 -15.43
C THR A 161 12.48 10.45 -16.42
N LEU A 162 12.15 9.20 -16.07
CA LEU A 162 11.24 8.38 -16.86
C LEU A 162 9.86 9.02 -16.95
N LEU A 163 9.29 9.43 -15.82
CA LEU A 163 7.94 10.01 -15.78
C LEU A 163 7.83 11.30 -16.61
N ASP A 164 8.83 12.18 -16.54
CA ASP A 164 8.86 13.44 -17.29
C ASP A 164 8.85 13.23 -18.81
N GLN A 165 9.48 12.15 -19.28
CA GLN A 165 9.50 11.78 -20.70
C GLN A 165 8.28 10.95 -21.10
N LEU A 166 7.81 10.06 -20.21
CA LEU A 166 6.74 9.11 -20.48
C LEU A 166 5.37 9.80 -20.54
N ILE A 167 5.07 10.71 -19.61
CA ILE A 167 3.76 11.37 -19.53
C ILE A 167 3.38 12.07 -20.85
N PRO A 168 4.25 12.89 -21.47
CA PRO A 168 3.97 13.48 -22.79
C PRO A 168 3.62 12.43 -23.86
N GLU A 169 4.37 11.33 -23.95
CA GLU A 169 4.09 10.27 -24.94
C GLU A 169 2.75 9.58 -24.70
N ILE A 170 2.39 9.33 -23.43
CA ILE A 170 1.09 8.76 -23.08
C ILE A 170 -0.05 9.66 -23.57
N THR A 171 0.06 10.98 -23.43
CA THR A 171 -1.00 11.91 -23.84
C THR A 171 -1.23 11.95 -25.36
N LYS A 172 -0.25 11.50 -26.16
CA LYS A 172 -0.36 11.38 -27.62
C LYS A 172 -1.12 10.12 -28.04
N LEU A 173 -1.18 9.08 -27.19
CA LEU A 173 -1.91 7.85 -27.48
C LEU A 173 -3.41 8.11 -27.61
N ARG A 174 -4.05 7.50 -28.60
CA ARG A 174 -5.51 7.60 -28.80
C ARG A 174 -6.26 6.89 -27.68
N GLU A 175 -5.70 5.81 -27.17
CA GLU A 175 -6.20 4.96 -26.09
C GLU A 175 -6.31 5.72 -24.77
N SER A 176 -5.42 6.70 -24.54
CA SER A 176 -5.43 7.56 -23.35
C SER A 176 -6.74 8.32 -23.16
N ARG A 177 -7.49 8.56 -24.26
CA ARG A 177 -8.80 9.24 -24.26
C ARG A 177 -9.98 8.28 -24.04
N GLN A 178 -9.76 6.97 -24.14
CA GLN A 178 -10.80 5.94 -24.01
C GLN A 178 -10.87 5.37 -22.58
N VAL A 179 -9.86 5.66 -21.77
CA VAL A 179 -9.74 5.19 -20.40
C VAL A 179 -9.57 6.38 -19.46
N ARG A 180 -9.95 6.21 -18.19
CA ARG A 180 -9.59 7.17 -17.15
C ARG A 180 -8.34 6.65 -16.48
N TRP A 181 -7.26 7.42 -16.51
CA TRP A 181 -6.01 7.04 -15.88
C TRP A 181 -5.49 8.14 -14.95
N SER A 182 -4.68 7.75 -13.98
CA SER A 182 -4.04 8.65 -13.02
C SER A 182 -2.67 8.09 -12.64
N LEU A 183 -1.71 8.97 -12.39
CA LEU A 183 -0.40 8.63 -11.84
C LEU A 183 -0.32 9.09 -10.38
N ASP A 184 0.15 8.22 -9.50
CA ASP A 184 0.35 8.46 -8.08
C ASP A 184 1.82 8.21 -7.74
N VAL A 185 2.57 9.25 -7.39
CA VAL A 185 4.00 9.16 -7.05
C VAL A 185 4.13 8.99 -5.54
N ASP A 186 4.93 8.02 -5.12
CA ASP A 186 5.03 7.53 -3.74
C ASP A 186 3.65 7.14 -3.16
N PRO A 187 2.94 6.18 -3.80
CA PRO A 187 1.60 5.80 -3.40
C PRO A 187 1.58 5.30 -1.94
N VAL A 188 0.66 5.86 -1.15
CA VAL A 188 0.39 5.41 0.22
C VAL A 188 -0.40 4.11 0.21
N ASP A 189 -1.31 3.96 -0.76
CA ASP A 189 -2.15 2.77 -0.92
C ASP A 189 -2.02 2.22 -2.34
N LEU A 190 -1.96 0.90 -2.47
CA LEU A 190 -1.88 0.22 -3.77
C LEU A 190 -3.28 -0.10 -4.38
N TYR A 191 -4.38 0.43 -3.82
CA TYR A 191 -5.76 0.10 -4.25
C TYR A 191 -6.78 1.23 -4.10
#